data_AF-A0A835GSC1-F1
#
_entry.id   AF-A0A835GSC1-F1
#
_cell.length_a   1.000
_cell.length_b   1.000
_cell.length_c   1.000
_cell.angle_alpha   90.00
_cell.angle_beta   90.00
_cell.angle_gamma   90.00
#
_symmetry.space_group_name_H-M   'P 1'
#
loop_
_entity.id
_entity.type
_entity.pdbx_description
1 polymer ?
#
loop_
_entity_poly.entity_id
_entity_poly.type
_entity_poly.pdbx_seq_one_letter_code
_entity_poly.pdbx_strand_id
1 'polypeptide(L)'
;MNSRHIFNMCNKLLIQQTITRGNSFKIVKRPDPKTLKMPAPGTAPSIMDIIKEKIRLNGPITVAEYMHIITTNPTEGYYMKKEVIGQGGDFITSPEISQLFGEILGIWFFSETQKMGPGKPLQIVELGPGNATLLLDILRVLNRLGYRAQDLSLHLVEISSTMQMIQANKLCVSHREVSIENQHNYEGETLSGIKVYWYNDLKKVPNNFSWYIAHEFFDVMPIHKFEKTNDGWRELLIDLDGQEKLYYRITAEETVSCKSLIRPPLDSGDRTELEISARSLGIARQLATRVDKYGGIALIADYGHEGEKGDTFRAFHKHKVVNPLENPGKCDLTADVDFSQLRVAASKTPSTENYALVMGPVKQKDFLERCQAQVRLKVLMDNAKSEEDREKIKMSYEMLVEPTKMGERFKFMAFYPSSMADMLNKYPPLGFSTPKTEGG
;
A
#
# COMPACT_ATOMS: atom_id res chain seq x y z
N MET A 1 58.69 3.03 19.88
CA MET A 1 57.59 2.46 20.69
C MET A 1 57.27 1.07 20.16
N ASN A 2 57.25 0.05 21.03
CA ASN A 2 57.24 -1.36 20.66
C ASN A 2 55.82 -1.84 20.29
N SER A 3 55.65 -2.49 19.13
CA SER A 3 54.35 -2.94 18.57
C SER A 3 53.51 -3.79 19.54
N ARG A 4 54.16 -4.55 20.44
CA ARG A 4 53.51 -5.33 21.50
C ARG A 4 52.76 -4.48 22.55
N HIS A 5 53.17 -3.23 22.78
CA HIS A 5 52.50 -2.35 23.75
C HIS A 5 51.19 -1.76 23.22
N ILE A 6 51.12 -1.49 21.91
CA ILE A 6 49.91 -0.98 21.25
C ILE A 6 48.85 -2.07 21.19
N PHE A 7 49.24 -3.31 20.87
CA PHE A 7 48.32 -4.45 20.82
C PHE A 7 47.70 -4.78 22.19
N ASN A 8 48.49 -4.67 23.28
CA ASN A 8 47.99 -4.86 24.64
C ASN A 8 47.10 -3.72 25.14
N MET A 9 47.30 -2.47 24.68
CA MET A 9 46.39 -1.36 24.96
C MET A 9 45.06 -1.52 24.21
N CYS A 10 45.08 -1.92 22.94
CA CYS A 10 43.87 -2.16 22.15
C CYS A 10 43.03 -3.32 22.73
N ASN A 11 43.65 -4.41 23.17
CA ASN A 11 42.94 -5.51 23.81
C ASN A 11 42.34 -5.13 25.18
N LYS A 12 43.01 -4.29 25.99
CA LYS A 12 42.44 -3.81 27.27
C LYS A 12 41.22 -2.90 27.07
N LEU A 13 41.22 -2.07 26.02
CA LEU A 13 40.07 -1.20 25.68
C LEU A 13 38.87 -2.00 25.14
N LEU A 14 39.10 -3.06 24.34
CA LEU A 14 38.05 -3.95 23.83
C LEU A 14 37.44 -4.85 24.94
N ILE A 15 38.24 -5.25 25.92
CA ILE A 15 37.78 -6.08 27.03
C ILE A 15 36.97 -5.26 28.04
N GLN A 16 37.26 -3.98 28.25
CA GLN A 16 36.52 -3.13 29.20
C GLN A 16 35.06 -2.87 28.78
N GLN A 17 34.75 -2.74 27.49
CA GLN A 17 33.35 -2.57 27.04
C GLN A 17 32.50 -3.84 27.15
N THR A 18 33.14 -5.01 27.12
CA THR A 18 32.43 -6.29 27.29
C THR A 18 32.14 -6.57 28.78
N ILE A 19 33.05 -6.16 29.68
CA ILE A 19 32.91 -6.35 31.13
C ILE A 19 31.87 -5.41 31.75
N THR A 20 31.65 -4.20 31.19
CA THR A 20 30.67 -3.26 31.76
C THR A 20 29.21 -3.67 31.55
N ARG A 21 28.89 -4.56 30.59
CA ARG A 21 27.53 -5.13 30.46
C ARG A 21 27.20 -6.16 31.54
N GLY A 22 28.21 -6.79 32.15
CA GLY A 22 28.01 -7.81 33.20
C GLY A 22 27.57 -7.24 34.56
N ASN A 23 27.85 -5.96 34.83
CA ASN A 23 27.53 -5.34 36.11
C ASN A 23 26.14 -4.67 36.17
N SER A 24 25.53 -4.36 35.03
CA SER A 24 24.21 -3.70 34.96
C SER A 24 23.10 -4.55 34.32
N PHE A 25 23.44 -5.62 33.60
CA PHE A 25 22.46 -6.51 32.98
C PHE A 25 22.76 -7.97 33.31
N LYS A 26 21.78 -8.69 33.85
CA LYS A 26 21.89 -10.13 34.12
C LYS A 26 21.35 -10.91 32.91
N ILE A 27 22.08 -11.94 32.49
CA ILE A 27 21.56 -12.92 31.52
C ILE A 27 20.47 -13.73 32.22
N VAL A 28 19.25 -13.70 31.67
CA VAL A 28 18.11 -14.46 32.17
C VAL A 28 17.80 -15.59 31.18
N LYS A 29 17.61 -16.82 31.68
CA LYS A 29 17.06 -17.92 30.86
C LYS A 29 15.57 -17.69 30.68
N ARG A 30 15.14 -17.50 29.43
CA ARG A 30 13.73 -17.38 29.08
C ARG A 30 13.00 -18.70 29.42
N PRO A 31 11.81 -18.66 30.07
CA PRO A 31 10.97 -19.84 30.22
C PRO A 31 10.63 -20.49 28.87
N ASP A 32 10.45 -21.82 28.84
CA ASP A 32 10.02 -22.52 27.63
C ASP A 32 8.67 -21.95 27.15
N PRO A 33 8.58 -21.41 25.91
CA PRO A 33 7.34 -20.87 25.37
C PRO A 33 6.14 -21.82 25.45
N LYS A 34 6.38 -23.14 25.41
CA LYS A 34 5.32 -24.17 25.52
C LYS A 34 4.64 -24.21 26.89
N THR A 35 5.25 -23.61 27.91
CA THR A 35 4.72 -23.57 29.28
C THR A 35 3.99 -22.27 29.61
N LEU A 36 4.00 -21.30 28.70
CA LEU A 36 3.30 -20.03 28.87
C LEU A 36 1.79 -20.21 28.63
N LYS A 37 0.97 -19.82 29.62
CA LYS A 37 -0.48 -19.75 29.45
C LYS A 37 -0.83 -18.47 28.69
N MET A 38 -1.50 -18.60 27.56
CA MET A 38 -2.06 -17.43 26.86
C MET A 38 -3.25 -16.87 27.66
N PRO A 39 -3.40 -15.54 27.76
CA PRO A 39 -4.59 -14.94 28.35
C PRO A 39 -5.85 -15.32 27.56
N ALA A 40 -6.99 -15.43 28.25
CA ALA A 40 -8.25 -15.83 27.63
C ALA A 40 -8.75 -14.75 26.63
N PRO A 41 -9.40 -15.12 25.51
CA PRO A 41 -9.80 -14.19 24.44
C PRO A 41 -10.79 -13.06 24.82
N GLY A 42 -11.30 -13.02 26.06
CA GLY A 42 -12.32 -12.06 26.51
C GLY A 42 -11.81 -10.85 27.31
N THR A 43 -10.50 -10.67 27.48
CA THR A 43 -9.90 -9.60 28.31
C THR A 43 -9.01 -8.65 27.52
N ALA A 44 -9.16 -8.56 26.20
CA ALA A 44 -8.37 -7.64 25.40
C ALA A 44 -8.74 -6.18 25.76
N PRO A 45 -7.76 -5.32 26.08
CA PRO A 45 -8.03 -3.91 26.31
C PRO A 45 -8.52 -3.23 25.03
N SER A 46 -9.35 -2.20 25.17
CA SER A 46 -9.81 -1.45 24.01
C SER A 46 -8.64 -0.73 23.32
N ILE A 47 -8.75 -0.41 22.02
CA ILE A 47 -7.76 0.41 21.30
C ILE A 47 -7.49 1.72 22.03
N MET A 48 -8.54 2.36 22.57
CA MET A 48 -8.39 3.60 23.31
C MET A 48 -7.55 3.39 24.57
N ASP A 49 -7.78 2.31 25.32
CA ASP A 49 -7.00 2.00 26.52
C ASP A 49 -5.54 1.70 26.16
N ILE A 50 -5.30 0.94 25.08
CA ILE A 50 -3.95 0.66 24.57
C ILE A 50 -3.22 1.96 24.23
N ILE A 51 -3.87 2.89 23.52
CA ILE A 51 -3.29 4.18 23.15
C ILE A 51 -3.01 5.01 24.41
N LYS A 52 -3.97 5.09 25.33
CA LYS A 52 -3.81 5.85 26.58
C LYS A 52 -2.64 5.35 27.41
N GLU A 53 -2.56 4.04 27.63
CA GLU A 53 -1.44 3.43 28.36
C GLU A 53 -0.11 3.66 27.65
N LYS A 54 -0.09 3.58 26.32
CA LYS A 54 1.13 3.85 25.55
C LYS A 54 1.60 5.29 25.70
N ILE A 55 0.68 6.25 25.66
CA ILE A 55 1.00 7.67 25.87
C ILE A 55 1.48 7.92 27.31
N ARG A 56 0.84 7.31 28.31
CA ARG A 56 1.26 7.42 29.73
C ARG A 56 2.67 6.88 29.97
N LEU A 57 3.05 5.80 29.29
CA LEU A 57 4.35 5.14 29.49
C LEU A 57 5.48 5.78 28.68
N ASN A 58 5.21 6.18 27.43
CA ASN A 58 6.25 6.62 26.48
C ASN A 58 6.21 8.11 26.17
N GLY A 59 5.19 8.83 26.65
CA GLY A 59 4.87 10.19 26.20
C GLY A 59 4.08 10.20 24.89
N PRO A 60 3.94 11.38 24.25
CA PRO A 60 3.20 11.54 23.00
C PRO A 60 3.68 10.56 21.91
N ILE A 61 2.74 9.97 21.17
CA ILE A 61 3.04 8.99 20.11
C ILE A 61 2.97 9.66 18.73
N THR A 62 3.69 9.12 17.75
CA THR A 62 3.61 9.64 16.37
C THR A 62 2.24 9.35 15.75
N VAL A 63 1.84 10.15 14.76
CA VAL A 63 0.63 9.88 13.95
C VAL A 63 0.74 8.52 13.25
N ALA A 64 1.95 8.13 12.81
CA ALA A 64 2.19 6.83 12.21
C ALA A 64 1.90 5.69 13.19
N GLU A 65 2.38 5.80 14.43
CA GLU A 65 2.13 4.80 15.45
C GLU A 65 0.65 4.71 15.83
N TYR A 66 -0.03 5.85 15.92
CA TYR A 66 -1.47 5.93 16.13
C TYR A 66 -2.26 5.22 15.01
N MET A 67 -1.96 5.56 13.75
CA MET A 67 -2.56 4.90 12.57
C MET A 67 -2.30 3.40 12.59
N HIS A 68 -1.07 2.97 12.87
CA HIS A 68 -0.70 1.56 12.89
C HIS A 68 -1.51 0.77 13.93
N ILE A 69 -1.67 1.30 15.14
CA ILE A 69 -2.47 0.67 16.19
C ILE A 69 -3.93 0.56 15.73
N ILE A 70 -4.53 1.63 15.22
CA ILE A 70 -5.94 1.63 14.85
C ILE A 70 -6.25 0.73 13.66
N THR A 71 -5.38 0.72 12.65
CA THR A 71 -5.61 -0.03 11.41
C THR A 71 -5.36 -1.52 11.60
N THR A 72 -4.31 -1.90 12.34
CA THR A 72 -3.75 -3.26 12.31
C THR A 72 -3.60 -3.94 13.67
N ASN A 73 -4.14 -3.36 14.75
CA ASN A 73 -4.17 -4.06 16.04
C ASN A 73 -4.85 -5.45 15.89
N PRO A 74 -4.20 -6.55 16.33
CA PRO A 74 -4.70 -7.90 16.05
C PRO A 74 -6.07 -8.22 16.63
N THR A 75 -6.49 -7.55 17.71
CA THR A 75 -7.75 -7.83 18.39
C THR A 75 -8.86 -6.87 17.98
N GLU A 76 -8.54 -5.60 17.81
CA GLU A 76 -9.54 -4.55 17.62
C GLU A 76 -9.31 -3.66 16.39
N GLY A 77 -8.22 -3.87 15.64
CA GLY A 77 -7.85 -3.07 14.49
C GLY A 77 -8.96 -3.04 13.44
N TYR A 78 -9.14 -1.87 12.81
CA TYR A 78 -10.20 -1.60 11.85
C TYR A 78 -10.24 -2.68 10.75
N TYR A 79 -9.11 -2.95 10.07
CA TYR A 79 -9.04 -3.95 9.00
C TYR A 79 -8.96 -5.41 9.46
N MET A 80 -8.87 -5.66 10.77
CA MET A 80 -8.86 -7.02 11.32
C MET A 80 -10.28 -7.55 11.57
N LYS A 81 -11.29 -6.67 11.52
CA LYS A 81 -12.71 -7.01 11.75
C LYS A 81 -13.44 -7.33 10.43
N LYS A 82 -14.45 -8.20 10.53
CA LYS A 82 -15.19 -8.77 9.38
C LYS A 82 -16.09 -7.77 8.63
N GLU A 83 -16.55 -6.71 9.28
CA GLU A 83 -17.68 -5.87 8.81
C GLU A 83 -17.29 -4.63 7.99
N VAL A 84 -16.02 -4.49 7.61
CA VAL A 84 -15.47 -3.19 7.19
C VAL A 84 -15.59 -2.89 5.68
N ILE A 85 -15.77 -3.89 4.81
CA ILE A 85 -15.63 -3.71 3.34
C ILE A 85 -16.92 -4.11 2.58
N GLY A 86 -17.39 -3.24 1.67
CA GLY A 86 -18.51 -3.49 0.74
C GLY A 86 -19.62 -2.43 0.82
N GLN A 87 -20.77 -2.66 0.17
CA GLN A 87 -21.92 -1.74 0.22
C GLN A 87 -22.47 -1.48 1.64
N GLY A 88 -22.14 -2.35 2.60
CA GLY A 88 -22.44 -2.16 4.03
C GLY A 88 -21.26 -1.65 4.88
N GLY A 89 -20.08 -1.43 4.27
CA GLY A 89 -18.88 -0.87 4.91
C GLY A 89 -18.80 0.66 4.80
N ASP A 90 -17.74 1.26 5.34
CA ASP A 90 -17.62 2.73 5.39
C ASP A 90 -17.24 3.38 4.04
N PHE A 91 -16.79 2.60 3.04
CA PHE A 91 -16.40 3.08 1.71
C PHE A 91 -16.75 2.09 0.57
N ILE A 92 -16.97 2.63 -0.64
CA ILE A 92 -17.18 1.88 -1.88
C ILE A 92 -16.03 2.20 -2.84
N THR A 93 -15.23 1.20 -3.21
CA THR A 93 -14.03 1.34 -4.05
C THR A 93 -14.33 1.24 -5.54
N SER A 94 -13.39 1.69 -6.41
CA SER A 94 -13.57 1.65 -7.88
C SER A 94 -14.04 0.29 -8.45
N PRO A 95 -13.47 -0.87 -8.04
CA PRO A 95 -13.91 -2.18 -8.50
C PRO A 95 -15.35 -2.53 -8.11
N GLU A 96 -15.83 -2.04 -6.96
CA GLU A 96 -17.21 -2.27 -6.50
C GLU A 96 -18.22 -1.34 -7.20
N ILE A 97 -17.76 -0.20 -7.75
CA ILE A 97 -18.60 0.75 -8.49
C ILE A 97 -18.91 0.24 -9.90
N SER A 98 -17.91 -0.30 -10.61
CA SER A 98 -18.09 -0.75 -11.99
C SER A 98 -17.10 -1.83 -12.41
N GLN A 99 -17.61 -2.93 -12.96
CA GLN A 99 -16.79 -3.96 -13.61
C GLN A 99 -15.93 -3.42 -14.76
N LEU A 100 -16.33 -2.30 -15.36
CA LEU A 100 -15.57 -1.63 -16.41
C LEU A 100 -14.16 -1.29 -15.93
N PHE A 101 -14.01 -0.91 -14.66
CA PHE A 101 -12.72 -0.55 -14.09
C PHE A 101 -11.74 -1.72 -14.18
N GLY A 102 -12.10 -2.88 -13.63
CA GLY A 102 -11.23 -4.05 -13.64
C GLY A 102 -11.00 -4.62 -15.03
N GLU A 103 -11.99 -4.52 -15.93
CA GLU A 103 -11.82 -4.93 -17.32
C GLU A 103 -10.79 -4.06 -18.06
N ILE A 104 -10.83 -2.74 -17.86
CA ILE A 104 -9.87 -1.80 -18.47
C ILE A 104 -8.46 -2.02 -17.91
N LEU A 105 -8.32 -2.26 -16.61
CA LEU A 105 -7.00 -2.57 -16.03
C LEU A 105 -6.44 -3.89 -16.58
N GLY A 106 -7.28 -4.93 -16.68
CA GLY A 106 -6.86 -6.22 -17.25
C GLY A 106 -6.39 -6.10 -18.70
N ILE A 107 -7.09 -5.31 -19.52
CA ILE A 107 -6.70 -5.03 -20.91
C ILE A 107 -5.40 -4.21 -20.96
N TRP A 108 -5.28 -3.19 -20.10
CA TRP A 108 -4.08 -2.36 -20.04
C TRP A 108 -2.84 -3.18 -19.70
N PHE A 109 -2.90 -3.96 -18.61
CA PHE A 109 -1.80 -4.83 -18.21
C PHE A 109 -1.42 -5.83 -19.31
N PHE A 110 -2.42 -6.45 -19.95
CA PHE A 110 -2.19 -7.36 -21.05
C PHE A 110 -1.46 -6.68 -22.21
N SER A 111 -1.96 -5.52 -22.66
CA SER A 111 -1.39 -4.74 -23.77
C SER A 111 0.05 -4.33 -23.50
N GLU A 112 0.32 -3.78 -22.32
CA GLU A 112 1.66 -3.34 -21.94
C GLU A 112 2.63 -4.52 -21.78
N THR A 113 2.13 -5.70 -21.37
CA THR A 113 2.92 -6.93 -21.30
C THR A 113 3.33 -7.44 -22.66
N GLN A 114 2.50 -7.29 -23.70
CA GLN A 114 2.87 -7.70 -25.07
C GLN A 114 4.12 -6.97 -25.58
N LYS A 115 4.41 -5.78 -25.04
CA LYS A 115 5.65 -5.04 -25.36
C LYS A 115 6.91 -5.66 -24.73
N MET A 116 6.75 -6.53 -23.73
CA MET A 116 7.82 -7.22 -23.00
C MET A 116 8.04 -8.66 -23.48
N GLY A 117 7.08 -9.22 -24.22
CA GLY A 117 7.08 -10.61 -24.66
C GLY A 117 5.76 -11.33 -24.35
N PRO A 118 5.74 -12.67 -24.35
CA PRO A 118 4.51 -13.44 -24.24
C PRO A 118 3.85 -13.35 -22.85
N GLY A 119 4.58 -12.92 -21.82
CA GLY A 119 4.05 -12.71 -20.48
C GLY A 119 3.47 -13.98 -19.85
N LYS A 120 4.11 -15.14 -20.07
CA LYS A 120 3.73 -16.45 -19.50
C LYS A 120 4.99 -17.23 -19.08
N PRO A 121 4.98 -17.90 -17.92
CA PRO A 121 3.95 -17.86 -16.87
C PRO A 121 3.91 -16.47 -16.19
N LEU A 122 2.70 -16.02 -15.85
CA LEU A 122 2.43 -14.71 -15.24
C LEU A 122 2.08 -14.85 -13.76
N GLN A 123 2.67 -14.03 -12.91
CA GLN A 123 2.14 -13.82 -11.56
C GLN A 123 1.27 -12.56 -11.53
N ILE A 124 0.06 -12.65 -10.98
CA ILE A 124 -0.73 -11.47 -10.64
C ILE A 124 -0.66 -11.30 -9.13
N VAL A 125 -0.02 -10.20 -8.71
CA VAL A 125 0.22 -9.85 -7.32
C VAL A 125 -0.65 -8.65 -6.96
N GLU A 126 -1.64 -8.83 -6.10
CA GLU A 126 -2.51 -7.73 -5.64
C GLU A 126 -2.24 -7.44 -4.16
N LEU A 127 -1.93 -6.17 -3.87
CA LEU A 127 -1.67 -5.68 -2.52
C LEU A 127 -2.97 -5.09 -1.95
N GLY A 128 -3.43 -5.65 -0.83
CA GLY A 128 -4.71 -5.24 -0.23
C GLY A 128 -5.91 -5.46 -1.15
N PRO A 129 -6.20 -6.70 -1.60
CA PRO A 129 -7.21 -6.97 -2.63
C PRO A 129 -8.66 -6.69 -2.19
N GLY A 130 -8.90 -6.32 -0.92
CA GLY A 130 -10.24 -6.10 -0.39
C GLY A 130 -11.13 -7.33 -0.61
N ASN A 131 -12.24 -7.16 -1.34
CA ASN A 131 -13.14 -8.26 -1.71
C ASN A 131 -12.68 -9.08 -2.92
N ALA A 132 -11.47 -8.87 -3.45
CA ALA A 132 -10.93 -9.50 -4.66
C ALA A 132 -11.79 -9.31 -5.93
N THR A 133 -12.65 -8.29 -5.96
CA THR A 133 -13.53 -8.00 -7.10
C THR A 133 -12.73 -7.57 -8.32
N LEU A 134 -11.69 -6.74 -8.12
CA LEU A 134 -10.78 -6.32 -9.20
C LEU A 134 -10.13 -7.54 -9.87
N LEU A 135 -9.64 -8.49 -9.08
CA LEU A 135 -9.01 -9.69 -9.60
C LEU A 135 -9.96 -10.54 -10.43
N LEU A 136 -11.21 -10.69 -9.99
CA LEU A 136 -12.24 -11.43 -10.73
C LEU A 136 -12.50 -10.81 -12.10
N ASP A 137 -12.56 -9.49 -12.19
CA ASP A 137 -12.72 -8.77 -13.46
C ASP A 137 -11.54 -9.00 -14.39
N ILE A 138 -10.32 -8.88 -13.87
CA ILE A 138 -9.08 -9.14 -14.63
C ILE A 138 -9.05 -10.59 -15.13
N LEU A 139 -9.40 -11.57 -14.29
CA LEU A 139 -9.45 -12.99 -14.67
C LEU A 139 -10.47 -13.26 -15.78
N ARG A 140 -11.64 -12.60 -15.74
CA ARG A 140 -12.64 -12.72 -16.82
C ARG A 140 -12.09 -12.21 -18.15
N VAL A 141 -11.34 -11.11 -18.14
CA VAL A 141 -10.65 -10.59 -19.34
C VAL A 141 -9.57 -11.56 -19.82
N LEU A 142 -8.66 -11.98 -18.94
CA LEU A 142 -7.54 -12.86 -19.30
C LEU A 142 -8.00 -14.19 -19.88
N ASN A 143 -9.09 -14.77 -19.36
CA ASN A 143 -9.68 -15.99 -19.91
C ASN A 143 -10.12 -15.81 -21.37
N ARG A 144 -10.73 -14.66 -21.71
CA ARG A 144 -11.12 -14.31 -23.09
C ARG A 144 -9.92 -14.07 -23.99
N LEU A 145 -8.81 -13.58 -23.44
CA LEU A 145 -7.54 -13.37 -24.15
C LEU A 145 -6.69 -14.65 -24.26
N GLY A 146 -7.22 -15.81 -23.87
CA GLY A 146 -6.58 -17.10 -24.08
C GLY A 146 -5.57 -17.51 -22.99
N TYR A 147 -5.57 -16.85 -21.84
CA TYR A 147 -4.87 -17.38 -20.66
C TYR A 147 -5.61 -18.60 -20.11
N ARG A 148 -4.83 -19.57 -19.63
CA ARG A 148 -5.29 -20.80 -19.00
C ARG A 148 -4.66 -20.94 -17.61
N ALA A 149 -5.12 -21.92 -16.84
CA ALA A 149 -4.68 -22.11 -15.45
C ALA A 149 -3.16 -22.30 -15.30
N GLN A 150 -2.53 -22.97 -16.25
CA GLN A 150 -1.08 -23.18 -16.26
C GLN A 150 -0.28 -21.92 -16.62
N ASP A 151 -0.94 -20.91 -17.20
CA ASP A 151 -0.29 -19.70 -17.68
C ASP A 151 -0.14 -18.63 -16.59
N LEU A 152 -0.86 -18.75 -15.47
CA LEU A 152 -0.81 -17.76 -14.41
C LEU A 152 -1.08 -18.30 -13.00
N SER A 153 -0.59 -17.55 -12.01
CA SER A 153 -0.90 -17.76 -10.59
C SER A 153 -1.23 -16.44 -9.90
N LEU A 154 -2.08 -16.53 -8.87
CA LEU A 154 -2.54 -15.38 -8.10
C LEU A 154 -1.82 -15.33 -6.75
N HIS A 155 -1.33 -14.14 -6.39
CA HIS A 155 -0.56 -13.91 -5.17
C HIS A 155 -1.13 -12.68 -4.45
N LEU A 156 -1.91 -12.91 -3.39
CA LEU A 156 -2.61 -11.85 -2.68
C LEU A 156 -1.81 -11.46 -1.43
N VAL A 157 -1.46 -10.18 -1.28
CA VAL A 157 -0.76 -9.67 -0.10
C VAL A 157 -1.79 -9.02 0.82
N GLU A 158 -2.20 -9.77 1.85
CA GLU A 158 -3.26 -9.44 2.80
C GLU A 158 -2.80 -9.80 4.23
N ILE A 159 -2.88 -8.86 5.16
CA ILE A 159 -2.45 -9.06 6.55
C ILE A 159 -3.56 -9.62 7.44
N SER A 160 -4.82 -9.40 7.08
CA SER A 160 -5.98 -9.85 7.84
C SER A 160 -6.32 -11.30 7.50
N SER A 161 -6.18 -12.22 8.45
CA SER A 161 -6.55 -13.63 8.27
C SER A 161 -8.05 -13.79 7.95
N THR A 162 -8.89 -12.94 8.54
CA THR A 162 -10.32 -12.86 8.22
C THR A 162 -10.55 -12.54 6.75
N MET A 163 -9.85 -11.54 6.20
CA MET A 163 -9.97 -11.17 4.79
C MET A 163 -9.39 -12.24 3.86
N GLN A 164 -8.25 -12.85 4.19
CA GLN A 164 -7.70 -13.98 3.43
C GLN A 164 -8.74 -15.10 3.29
N MET A 165 -9.43 -15.46 4.38
CA MET A 165 -10.49 -16.47 4.36
C MET A 165 -11.70 -16.04 3.51
N ILE A 166 -12.16 -14.79 3.61
CA ILE A 166 -13.28 -14.28 2.79
C ILE A 166 -12.93 -14.33 1.31
N GLN A 167 -11.73 -13.86 0.95
CA GLN A 167 -11.22 -13.89 -0.41
C GLN A 167 -11.08 -15.33 -0.92
N ALA A 168 -10.56 -16.24 -0.09
CA ALA A 168 -10.42 -17.65 -0.46
C ALA A 168 -11.77 -18.32 -0.73
N ASN A 169 -12.78 -18.10 0.11
CA ASN A 169 -14.15 -18.59 -0.11
C ASN A 169 -14.76 -18.03 -1.41
N LYS A 170 -14.43 -16.78 -1.78
CA LYS A 170 -14.95 -16.13 -2.99
C LYS A 170 -14.23 -16.60 -4.26
N LEU A 171 -12.91 -16.79 -4.20
CA LEU A 171 -12.07 -17.08 -5.37
C LEU A 171 -11.92 -18.57 -5.64
N CYS A 172 -11.94 -19.42 -4.61
CA CYS A 172 -11.48 -20.81 -4.69
C CYS A 172 -12.59 -21.82 -4.44
N VAL A 173 -12.53 -22.94 -5.17
CA VAL A 173 -13.38 -24.12 -4.90
C VAL A 173 -12.80 -25.02 -3.82
N SER A 174 -11.48 -24.95 -3.62
CA SER A 174 -10.78 -25.63 -2.53
C SER A 174 -9.69 -24.71 -2.00
N HIS A 175 -9.57 -24.64 -0.67
CA HIS A 175 -8.55 -23.83 -0.02
C HIS A 175 -8.20 -24.39 1.36
N ARG A 176 -7.00 -24.09 1.83
CA ARG A 176 -6.53 -24.50 3.15
C ARG A 176 -5.54 -23.50 3.73
N GLU A 177 -5.51 -23.46 5.06
CA GLU A 177 -4.40 -22.84 5.79
C GLU A 177 -3.17 -23.74 5.68
N VAL A 178 -1.99 -23.14 5.64
CA VAL A 178 -0.71 -23.86 5.59
C VAL A 178 0.11 -23.58 6.85
N SER A 179 1.05 -24.49 7.14
CA SER A 179 1.94 -24.34 8.30
C SER A 179 2.71 -23.02 8.25
N ILE A 180 2.96 -22.41 9.41
CA ILE A 180 3.70 -21.15 9.60
C ILE A 180 5.13 -21.17 9.03
N GLU A 181 5.67 -22.36 8.76
CA GLU A 181 6.98 -22.55 8.13
C GLU A 181 6.95 -22.27 6.61
N ASN A 182 5.77 -22.22 5.99
CA ASN A 182 5.61 -21.89 4.58
C ASN A 182 5.76 -20.38 4.32
N GLN A 183 6.00 -20.04 3.05
CA GLN A 183 6.11 -18.64 2.62
C GLN A 183 4.74 -17.93 2.63
N HIS A 184 3.68 -18.64 2.25
CA HIS A 184 2.29 -18.18 2.30
C HIS A 184 1.59 -18.71 3.55
N ASN A 185 0.48 -18.08 3.93
CA ASN A 185 -0.35 -18.49 5.07
C ASN A 185 -1.58 -19.30 4.63
N TYR A 186 -2.01 -19.10 3.38
CA TYR A 186 -3.19 -19.73 2.81
C TYR A 186 -2.94 -20.07 1.35
N GLU A 187 -3.51 -21.18 0.87
CA GLU A 187 -3.48 -21.55 -0.53
C GLU A 187 -4.82 -22.10 -0.98
N GLY A 188 -5.10 -21.98 -2.28
CA GLY A 188 -6.30 -22.50 -2.87
C GLY A 188 -6.21 -22.66 -4.38
N GLU A 189 -7.30 -23.17 -4.94
CA GLU A 189 -7.47 -23.36 -6.37
C GLU A 189 -8.84 -22.84 -6.80
N THR A 190 -8.84 -22.00 -7.83
CA THR A 190 -10.08 -21.50 -8.46
C THR A 190 -10.79 -22.61 -9.23
N LEU A 191 -12.06 -22.39 -9.60
CA LEU A 191 -12.83 -23.35 -10.41
C LEU A 191 -12.12 -23.71 -11.74
N SER A 192 -11.36 -22.78 -12.33
CA SER A 192 -10.64 -23.01 -13.59
C SER A 192 -9.27 -23.68 -13.41
N GLY A 193 -8.85 -23.98 -12.18
CA GLY A 193 -7.57 -24.61 -11.86
C GLY A 193 -6.42 -23.64 -11.57
N ILE A 194 -6.66 -22.33 -11.58
CA ILE A 194 -5.63 -21.32 -11.25
C ILE A 194 -5.27 -21.44 -9.76
N LYS A 195 -3.97 -21.48 -9.47
CA LYS A 195 -3.44 -21.51 -8.10
C LYS A 195 -3.46 -20.12 -7.47
N VAL A 196 -3.88 -20.05 -6.20
CA VAL A 196 -4.00 -18.81 -5.43
C VAL A 196 -3.24 -18.95 -4.12
N TYR A 197 -2.43 -17.96 -3.77
CA TYR A 197 -1.60 -17.95 -2.57
C TYR A 197 -1.76 -16.62 -1.82
N TRP A 198 -1.87 -16.67 -0.50
CA TRP A 198 -1.99 -15.49 0.36
C TRP A 198 -0.75 -15.29 1.22
N TYR A 199 -0.23 -14.07 1.23
CA TYR A 199 0.97 -13.66 1.96
C TYR A 199 0.62 -12.48 2.85
N ASN A 200 1.29 -12.36 4.00
CA ASN A 200 1.18 -11.17 4.86
C ASN A 200 2.23 -10.09 4.58
N ASP A 201 3.17 -10.35 3.67
CA ASP A 201 4.23 -9.42 3.30
C ASP A 201 4.64 -9.69 1.84
N LEU A 202 4.77 -8.62 1.05
CA LEU A 202 5.23 -8.66 -0.34
C LEU A 202 6.60 -9.38 -0.48
N LYS A 203 7.47 -9.28 0.53
CA LYS A 203 8.80 -9.95 0.54
C LYS A 203 8.72 -11.47 0.42
N LYS A 204 7.60 -12.07 0.85
CA LYS A 204 7.39 -13.52 0.81
C LYS A 204 6.86 -14.00 -0.53
N VAL A 205 6.37 -13.10 -1.37
CA VAL A 205 5.92 -13.45 -2.73
C VAL A 205 7.14 -13.87 -3.56
N PRO A 206 7.09 -14.99 -4.31
CA PRO A 206 8.18 -15.41 -5.17
C PRO A 206 8.55 -14.35 -6.21
N ASN A 207 9.84 -14.21 -6.52
CA ASN A 207 10.32 -13.22 -7.50
C ASN A 207 10.26 -13.79 -8.92
N ASN A 208 9.21 -13.50 -9.68
CA ASN A 208 9.11 -13.82 -11.11
C ASN A 208 8.58 -12.60 -11.88
N PHE A 209 8.36 -12.77 -13.18
CA PHE A 209 7.63 -11.79 -13.99
C PHE A 209 6.21 -11.62 -13.43
N SER A 210 5.85 -10.40 -13.01
CA SER A 210 4.56 -10.17 -12.34
C SER A 210 3.85 -8.89 -12.75
N TRP A 211 2.53 -8.91 -12.67
CA TRP A 211 1.71 -7.71 -12.55
C TRP A 211 1.52 -7.42 -11.07
N TYR A 212 2.00 -6.26 -10.61
CA TYR A 212 1.75 -5.78 -9.27
C TYR A 212 0.63 -4.74 -9.30
N ILE A 213 -0.40 -4.93 -8.50
CA ILE A 213 -1.57 -4.06 -8.42
C ILE A 213 -1.69 -3.57 -6.99
N ALA A 214 -1.72 -2.25 -6.82
CA ALA A 214 -1.97 -1.60 -5.55
C ALA A 214 -3.05 -0.53 -5.77
N HIS A 215 -4.31 -0.91 -5.58
CA HIS A 215 -5.47 -0.02 -5.72
C HIS A 215 -6.02 0.27 -4.33
N GLU A 216 -6.09 1.57 -3.95
CA GLU A 216 -6.51 2.01 -2.60
C GLU A 216 -5.78 1.25 -1.48
N PHE A 217 -4.45 1.25 -1.57
CA PHE A 217 -3.59 0.48 -0.67
C PHE A 217 -2.60 1.37 0.11
N PHE A 218 -2.20 2.50 -0.49
CA PHE A 218 -1.16 3.35 0.08
C PHE A 218 -1.72 4.44 0.99
N ASP A 219 -2.97 4.82 0.81
CA ASP A 219 -3.69 5.84 1.58
C ASP A 219 -3.86 5.50 3.08
N VAL A 220 -3.92 4.22 3.40
CA VAL A 220 -4.10 3.71 4.78
C VAL A 220 -2.76 3.44 5.47
N MET A 221 -1.65 3.70 4.79
CA MET A 221 -0.32 3.45 5.34
C MET A 221 0.00 4.47 6.43
N PRO A 222 0.58 4.04 7.57
CA PRO A 222 1.01 4.94 8.63
C PRO A 222 1.89 6.10 8.13
N ILE A 223 1.44 7.34 8.35
CA ILE A 223 2.19 8.56 7.99
C ILE A 223 2.73 9.28 9.22
N HIS A 224 3.95 9.79 9.12
CA HIS A 224 4.46 10.82 10.02
C HIS A 224 4.01 12.18 9.50
N LYS A 225 3.56 13.08 10.39
CA LYS A 225 3.20 14.46 10.07
C LYS A 225 4.29 15.40 10.54
N PHE A 226 4.77 16.27 9.67
CA PHE A 226 5.80 17.26 9.98
C PHE A 226 5.36 18.67 9.60
N GLU A 227 5.82 19.64 10.38
CA GLU A 227 5.60 21.08 10.15
C GLU A 227 6.93 21.83 10.19
N LYS A 228 7.10 22.77 9.27
CA LYS A 228 8.29 23.60 9.14
C LYS A 228 8.14 24.85 10.01
N THR A 229 8.95 24.94 11.05
CA THR A 229 9.01 26.09 11.96
C THR A 229 10.20 26.98 11.63
N ASN A 230 10.32 28.13 12.30
CA ASN A 230 11.50 29.00 12.20
C ASN A 230 12.80 28.28 12.60
N ASP A 231 12.71 27.29 13.48
CA ASP A 231 13.84 26.51 13.99
C ASP A 231 13.99 25.15 13.26
N GLY A 232 13.41 25.02 12.07
CA GLY A 232 13.44 23.82 11.23
C GLY A 232 12.21 22.92 11.37
N TRP A 233 12.30 21.71 10.84
CA TRP A 233 11.20 20.74 10.86
C TRP A 233 10.92 20.21 12.26
N ARG A 234 9.65 20.07 12.60
CA ARG A 234 9.14 19.45 13.83
C ARG A 234 8.09 18.41 13.48
N GLU A 235 7.88 17.46 14.39
CA GLU A 235 6.94 16.36 14.19
C GLU A 235 5.65 16.63 14.97
N LEU A 236 4.51 16.38 14.35
CA LEU A 236 3.21 16.35 15.03
C LEU A 236 3.01 14.97 15.66
N LEU A 237 2.75 14.97 16.95
CA LEU A 237 2.46 13.82 17.79
C LEU A 237 1.02 13.90 18.32
N ILE A 238 0.55 12.79 18.89
CA ILE A 238 -0.74 12.66 19.55
C ILE A 238 -0.51 12.40 21.03
N ASP A 239 -1.18 13.18 21.87
CA ASP A 239 -1.04 13.17 23.33
C ASP A 239 -2.42 13.21 24.01
N LEU A 240 -2.45 13.10 25.34
CA LEU A 240 -3.66 13.19 26.17
C LEU A 240 -3.75 14.55 26.88
N ASP A 241 -4.89 15.21 26.76
CA ASP A 241 -5.16 16.43 27.51
C ASP A 241 -5.50 16.12 28.99
N GLY A 242 -5.78 17.15 29.79
CA GLY A 242 -6.17 17.00 31.19
C GLY A 242 -7.50 16.26 31.42
N GLN A 243 -8.29 16.01 30.37
CA GLN A 243 -9.53 15.24 30.38
C GLN A 243 -9.38 13.86 29.73
N GLU A 244 -8.14 13.43 29.46
CA GLU A 244 -7.81 12.20 28.73
C GLU A 244 -8.37 12.10 27.31
N LYS A 245 -8.56 13.24 26.64
CA LYS A 245 -8.89 13.29 25.21
C LYS A 245 -7.62 13.40 24.38
N LEU A 246 -7.65 12.74 23.22
CA LEU A 246 -6.56 12.80 22.27
C LEU A 246 -6.52 14.17 21.58
N TYR A 247 -5.33 14.75 21.47
CA TYR A 247 -5.09 16.01 20.75
C TYR A 247 -3.70 16.00 20.12
N TYR A 248 -3.48 16.90 19.15
CA TYR A 248 -2.18 17.07 18.51
C TYR A 248 -1.24 17.92 19.35
N ARG A 249 0.03 17.51 19.42
CA ARG A 249 1.13 18.26 20.04
C ARG A 249 2.34 18.26 19.10
N ILE A 250 2.99 19.40 18.94
CA ILE A 250 4.22 19.53 18.14
C ILE A 250 5.47 19.34 19.00
N THR A 251 6.51 18.71 18.46
CA THR A 251 7.78 18.54 19.18
C THR A 251 8.54 19.86 19.33
N ALA A 252 9.23 20.03 20.46
CA ALA A 252 10.11 21.18 20.68
C ALA A 252 11.41 21.09 19.86
N GLU A 253 11.91 19.86 19.68
CA GLU A 253 13.14 19.55 18.96
C GLU A 253 12.87 18.64 17.76
N GLU A 254 13.85 18.55 16.88
CA GLU A 254 13.82 17.66 15.73
C GLU A 254 13.93 16.19 16.16
N THR A 255 12.97 15.37 15.75
CA THR A 255 12.94 13.93 16.08
C THR A 255 13.87 13.12 15.17
N VAL A 256 14.08 11.85 15.54
CA VAL A 256 14.79 10.90 14.66
C VAL A 256 14.03 10.69 13.35
N SER A 257 12.70 10.71 13.39
CA SER A 257 11.83 10.60 12.20
C SER A 257 12.07 11.76 11.25
N CYS A 258 12.12 13.01 11.74
CA CYS A 258 12.45 14.19 10.94
C CYS A 258 13.78 13.97 10.19
N LYS A 259 14.86 13.69 10.94
CA LYS A 259 16.22 13.51 10.40
C LYS A 259 16.35 12.38 9.39
N SER A 260 15.52 11.33 9.54
CA SER A 260 15.65 10.10 8.77
C SER A 260 14.75 10.07 7.55
N LEU A 261 13.56 10.66 7.62
CA LEU A 261 12.52 10.59 6.59
C LEU A 261 12.49 11.83 5.69
N ILE A 262 12.74 13.02 6.24
CA ILE A 262 12.81 14.24 5.46
C ILE A 262 14.17 14.27 4.77
N ARG A 263 14.18 14.07 3.45
CA ARG A 263 15.40 14.04 2.63
C ARG A 263 15.18 14.77 1.31
N PRO A 264 16.21 15.39 0.72
CA PRO A 264 16.11 15.93 -0.63
C PRO A 264 15.64 14.89 -1.65
N PRO A 265 14.76 15.26 -2.60
CA PRO A 265 14.20 16.59 -2.82
C PRO A 265 12.90 16.89 -2.02
N LEU A 266 12.50 16.05 -1.06
CA LEU A 266 11.21 16.17 -0.36
C LEU A 266 11.08 17.43 0.51
N ASP A 267 12.21 17.98 0.93
CA ASP A 267 12.33 19.22 1.72
C ASP A 267 12.57 20.47 0.85
N SER A 268 12.59 20.31 -0.48
CA SER A 268 12.83 21.42 -1.41
C SER A 268 11.56 22.23 -1.72
N GLY A 269 11.74 23.50 -2.04
CA GLY A 269 10.67 24.43 -2.38
C GLY A 269 9.95 25.03 -1.17
N ASP A 270 8.69 25.42 -1.38
CA ASP A 270 7.90 26.22 -0.43
C ASP A 270 7.03 25.37 0.52
N ARG A 271 7.30 24.07 0.65
CA ARG A 271 6.52 23.19 1.52
C ARG A 271 6.74 23.56 2.99
N THR A 272 5.65 23.75 3.71
CA THR A 272 5.61 24.01 5.16
C THR A 272 5.08 22.84 5.98
N GLU A 273 4.42 21.88 5.34
CA GLU A 273 3.85 20.68 5.95
C GLU A 273 4.23 19.47 5.11
N LEU A 274 4.48 18.33 5.75
CA LEU A 274 4.81 17.07 5.08
C LEU A 274 4.14 15.88 5.78
N GLU A 275 3.54 15.01 4.98
CA GLU A 275 3.07 13.70 5.39
C GLU A 275 3.95 12.64 4.71
N ILE A 276 4.70 11.86 5.49
CA ILE A 276 5.64 10.86 4.97
C ILE A 276 5.35 9.49 5.57
N SER A 277 5.02 8.51 4.73
CA SER A 277 4.92 7.12 5.15
C SER A 277 6.18 6.33 4.81
N ALA A 278 6.99 6.01 5.81
CA ALA A 278 8.17 5.16 5.64
C ALA A 278 7.82 3.79 5.03
N ARG A 279 6.62 3.26 5.35
CA ARG A 279 6.12 1.99 4.83
C ARG A 279 5.79 2.08 3.34
N SER A 280 5.10 3.14 2.92
CA SER A 280 4.81 3.40 1.50
C SER A 280 6.09 3.50 0.68
N LEU A 281 7.09 4.25 1.14
CA LEU A 281 8.38 4.36 0.44
C LEU A 281 9.11 3.02 0.35
N GLY A 282 9.06 2.22 1.41
CA GLY A 282 9.65 0.88 1.44
C GLY A 282 9.01 -0.07 0.43
N ILE A 283 7.67 -0.08 0.35
CA ILE A 283 6.92 -0.91 -0.60
C ILE A 283 7.14 -0.43 -2.03
N ALA A 284 7.09 0.87 -2.30
CA ALA A 284 7.34 1.43 -3.62
C ALA A 284 8.74 1.05 -4.14
N ARG A 285 9.77 1.16 -3.29
CA ARG A 285 11.13 0.70 -3.63
C ARG A 285 11.18 -0.80 -3.92
N GLN A 286 10.49 -1.60 -3.11
CA GLN A 286 10.43 -3.04 -3.30
C GLN A 286 9.74 -3.41 -4.64
N LEU A 287 8.63 -2.76 -4.97
CA LEU A 287 7.94 -2.95 -6.25
C LEU A 287 8.85 -2.57 -7.42
N ALA A 288 9.51 -1.42 -7.35
CA ALA A 288 10.46 -0.98 -8.37
C ALA A 288 11.57 -2.02 -8.58
N THR A 289 12.29 -2.40 -7.52
CA THR A 289 13.35 -3.42 -7.59
C THR A 289 12.85 -4.74 -8.18
N ARG A 290 11.64 -5.18 -7.82
CA ARG A 290 11.09 -6.44 -8.35
C ARG A 290 10.79 -6.34 -9.83
N VAL A 291 10.13 -5.26 -10.25
CA VAL A 291 9.82 -5.00 -11.66
C VAL A 291 11.09 -4.90 -12.50
N ASP A 292 12.10 -4.16 -12.05
CA ASP A 292 13.33 -3.97 -12.82
C ASP A 292 14.18 -5.23 -12.93
N LYS A 293 14.29 -5.98 -11.83
CA LYS A 293 15.15 -7.16 -11.78
C LYS A 293 14.51 -8.42 -12.37
N TYR A 294 13.20 -8.60 -12.20
CA TYR A 294 12.49 -9.83 -12.57
C TYR A 294 11.48 -9.63 -13.70
N GLY A 295 11.32 -8.40 -14.18
CA GLY A 295 10.36 -8.04 -15.21
C GLY A 295 8.94 -7.92 -14.67
N GLY A 296 8.06 -7.37 -15.51
CA GLY A 296 6.66 -7.13 -15.18
C GLY A 296 6.33 -5.66 -15.11
N ILE A 297 5.18 -5.34 -14.49
CA ILE A 297 4.64 -3.98 -14.38
C ILE A 297 4.02 -3.82 -13.01
N ALA A 298 4.24 -2.68 -12.36
CA ALA A 298 3.43 -2.30 -11.20
C ALA A 298 2.48 -1.16 -11.58
N LEU A 299 1.22 -1.22 -11.13
CA LEU A 299 0.26 -0.14 -11.21
C LEU A 299 -0.23 0.23 -9.81
N ILE A 300 -0.03 1.49 -9.45
CA ILE A 300 -0.50 2.10 -8.21
C ILE A 300 -1.63 3.06 -8.58
N ALA A 301 -2.80 2.86 -7.98
CA ALA A 301 -3.98 3.66 -8.22
C ALA A 301 -4.58 4.07 -6.88
N ASP A 302 -4.45 5.34 -6.53
CA ASP A 302 -4.88 5.83 -5.21
C ASP A 302 -5.27 7.31 -5.29
N TYR A 303 -6.02 7.81 -4.32
CA TYR A 303 -6.27 9.25 -4.26
C TYR A 303 -5.06 9.97 -3.67
N GLY A 304 -4.69 11.08 -4.29
CA GLY A 304 -3.39 11.67 -3.99
C GLY A 304 -3.08 12.96 -4.72
N HIS A 305 -1.85 13.39 -4.54
CA HIS A 305 -1.30 14.64 -5.04
C HIS A 305 0.19 14.47 -5.41
N GLU A 306 0.81 15.49 -6.00
CA GLU A 306 2.23 15.54 -6.37
C GLU A 306 3.00 16.59 -5.54
N GLY A 307 2.70 16.63 -4.24
CA GLY A 307 3.36 17.52 -3.28
C GLY A 307 2.71 18.88 -3.03
N GLU A 308 1.59 19.18 -3.67
CA GLU A 308 0.87 20.45 -3.53
C GLU A 308 -0.02 20.53 -2.29
N LYS A 309 -0.16 19.45 -1.51
CA LYS A 309 -0.94 19.40 -0.27
C LYS A 309 -0.04 19.16 0.94
N GLY A 310 -0.46 19.70 2.10
CA GLY A 310 0.21 19.58 3.39
C GLY A 310 -0.51 18.59 4.31
N ASP A 311 -1.59 19.03 4.96
CA ASP A 311 -2.44 18.18 5.81
C ASP A 311 -3.56 17.48 5.03
N THR A 312 -3.53 16.15 5.00
CA THR A 312 -4.58 15.33 4.37
C THR A 312 -5.11 14.20 5.26
N PHE A 313 -4.50 14.00 6.43
CA PHE A 313 -4.91 13.00 7.42
C PHE A 313 -6.35 13.22 7.90
N ARG A 314 -7.18 12.20 7.73
CA ARG A 314 -8.62 12.27 8.06
C ARG A 314 -9.18 10.91 8.40
N ALA A 315 -10.40 10.90 8.91
CA ALA A 315 -11.15 9.67 9.14
C ALA A 315 -12.49 9.65 8.42
N PHE A 316 -12.93 8.46 8.03
CA PHE A 316 -14.26 8.21 7.49
C PHE A 316 -15.07 7.30 8.41
N HIS A 317 -16.34 7.66 8.60
CA HIS A 317 -17.32 6.81 9.27
C HIS A 317 -18.67 6.98 8.57
N LYS A 318 -19.25 5.88 8.09
CA LYS A 318 -20.53 5.85 7.36
C LYS A 318 -20.59 6.90 6.24
N HIS A 319 -19.57 6.92 5.39
CA HIS A 319 -19.40 7.86 4.27
C HIS A 319 -19.31 9.35 4.63
N LYS A 320 -19.00 9.69 5.89
CA LYS A 320 -18.76 11.07 6.34
C LYS A 320 -17.34 11.25 6.83
N VAL A 321 -16.74 12.38 6.47
CA VAL A 321 -15.46 12.81 7.05
C VAL A 321 -15.70 13.20 8.51
N VAL A 322 -14.92 12.62 9.42
CA VAL A 322 -14.97 12.88 10.85
C VAL A 322 -13.57 13.16 11.38
N ASN A 323 -13.48 13.68 12.60
CA ASN A 323 -12.20 13.91 13.27
C ASN A 323 -11.52 12.56 13.56
N PRO A 324 -10.25 12.36 13.11
CA PRO A 324 -9.56 11.09 13.30
C PRO A 324 -9.33 10.73 14.77
N LEU A 325 -9.26 11.70 15.69
CA LEU A 325 -8.93 11.45 17.09
C LEU A 325 -10.13 11.12 17.98
N GLU A 326 -11.37 11.27 17.50
CA GLU A 326 -12.58 11.14 18.35
C GLU A 326 -13.01 9.70 18.60
N ASN A 327 -12.92 8.83 17.61
CA ASN A 327 -13.42 7.45 17.70
C ASN A 327 -12.40 6.41 17.19
N PRO A 328 -11.21 6.28 17.83
CA PRO A 328 -10.20 5.30 17.49
C PRO A 328 -10.77 3.88 17.30
N GLY A 329 -10.43 3.23 16.19
CA GLY A 329 -10.85 1.85 15.90
C GLY A 329 -12.27 1.66 15.38
N LYS A 330 -13.06 2.75 15.26
CA LYS A 330 -14.41 2.73 14.67
C LYS A 330 -14.52 3.44 13.32
N CYS A 331 -13.46 4.14 12.93
CA CYS A 331 -13.40 4.92 11.71
C CYS A 331 -12.21 4.44 10.88
N ASP A 332 -12.35 4.54 9.56
CA ASP A 332 -11.26 4.32 8.64
C ASP A 332 -10.30 5.51 8.67
N LEU A 333 -9.01 5.28 8.86
CA LEU A 333 -7.99 6.33 8.91
C LEU A 333 -7.23 6.38 7.59
N THR A 334 -7.18 7.56 7.00
CA THR A 334 -6.63 7.75 5.66
C THR A 334 -5.80 9.03 5.53
N ALA A 335 -4.85 9.02 4.61
CA ALA A 335 -4.14 10.19 4.13
C ALA A 335 -4.01 10.11 2.60
N ASP A 336 -3.99 11.26 1.92
CA ASP A 336 -3.74 11.30 0.48
C ASP A 336 -2.31 10.81 0.19
N VAL A 337 -2.15 10.07 -0.91
CA VAL A 337 -0.84 9.59 -1.34
C VAL A 337 -0.07 10.72 -2.03
N ASP A 338 1.12 11.04 -1.51
CA ASP A 338 2.07 11.92 -2.22
C ASP A 338 2.85 11.10 -3.27
N PHE A 339 2.39 11.16 -4.52
CA PHE A 339 3.00 10.46 -5.64
C PHE A 339 4.41 11.01 -5.98
N SER A 340 4.74 12.25 -5.59
CA SER A 340 6.11 12.75 -5.75
C SER A 340 7.09 11.97 -4.88
N GLN A 341 6.69 11.60 -3.66
CA GLN A 341 7.48 10.78 -2.75
C GLN A 341 7.62 9.34 -3.25
N LEU A 342 6.52 8.73 -3.74
CA LEU A 342 6.57 7.39 -4.33
C LEU A 342 7.50 7.34 -5.55
N ARG A 343 7.46 8.37 -6.41
CA ARG A 343 8.39 8.49 -7.53
C ARG A 343 9.82 8.54 -7.05
N VAL A 344 10.16 9.37 -6.06
CA VAL A 344 11.53 9.46 -5.53
C VAL A 344 11.97 8.11 -4.95
N ALA A 345 11.09 7.38 -4.26
CA ALA A 345 11.41 6.07 -3.70
C ALA A 345 11.62 4.98 -4.75
N ALA A 346 10.91 5.06 -5.89
CA ALA A 346 10.95 4.08 -6.98
C ALA A 346 11.94 4.45 -8.11
N SER A 347 12.37 5.71 -8.21
CA SER A 347 13.25 6.20 -9.27
C SER A 347 14.72 6.21 -8.85
N LYS A 348 15.60 6.23 -9.84
CA LYS A 348 17.05 6.32 -9.69
C LYS A 348 17.48 7.56 -8.89
N THR A 349 18.36 7.39 -7.90
CA THR A 349 19.24 8.47 -7.44
C THR A 349 20.49 8.50 -8.34
N PRO A 350 21.07 9.68 -8.65
CA PRO A 350 22.15 9.79 -9.63
C PRO A 350 23.39 8.93 -9.39
N SER A 351 23.59 8.39 -8.18
CA SER A 351 24.85 7.78 -7.77
C SER A 351 24.98 6.27 -7.94
N THR A 352 23.95 5.42 -7.83
CA THR A 352 24.11 3.96 -8.06
C THR A 352 22.78 3.20 -8.11
N GLU A 353 22.71 2.24 -9.04
CA GLU A 353 21.68 1.20 -9.27
C GLU A 353 20.34 1.66 -9.92
N ASN A 354 19.92 0.91 -10.94
CA ASN A 354 18.65 1.11 -11.65
C ASN A 354 17.50 0.56 -10.78
N TYR A 355 16.42 1.33 -10.58
CA TYR A 355 15.26 0.90 -9.77
C TYR A 355 14.04 0.55 -10.60
N ALA A 356 13.49 1.49 -11.38
CA ALA A 356 12.41 1.28 -12.37
C ALA A 356 12.24 2.60 -13.14
N LEU A 357 11.61 2.53 -14.32
CA LEU A 357 11.04 3.72 -14.96
C LEU A 357 9.67 3.99 -14.35
N VAL A 358 9.46 5.22 -13.89
CA VAL A 358 8.21 5.64 -13.25
C VAL A 358 7.41 6.52 -14.21
N MET A 359 6.22 6.06 -14.59
CA MET A 359 5.26 6.75 -15.45
C MET A 359 4.11 7.34 -14.62
N GLY A 360 3.57 8.45 -15.09
CA GLY A 360 2.54 9.19 -14.36
C GLY A 360 3.12 10.00 -13.19
N PRO A 361 2.33 10.37 -12.17
CA PRO A 361 0.93 10.05 -12.09
C PRO A 361 0.13 10.74 -13.19
N VAL A 362 -1.01 10.14 -13.55
CA VAL A 362 -2.05 10.77 -14.38
C VAL A 362 -3.37 10.69 -13.63
N LYS A 363 -4.31 11.58 -13.92
CA LYS A 363 -5.67 11.51 -13.35
C LYS A 363 -6.35 10.20 -13.75
N GLN A 364 -7.17 9.62 -12.88
CA GLN A 364 -7.93 8.40 -13.16
C GLN A 364 -8.79 8.56 -14.42
N LYS A 365 -9.49 9.69 -14.56
CA LYS A 365 -10.25 10.03 -15.77
C LYS A 365 -9.40 9.85 -17.03
N ASP A 366 -8.27 10.55 -17.07
CA ASP A 366 -7.39 10.58 -18.23
C ASP A 366 -6.87 9.18 -18.56
N PHE A 367 -6.47 8.42 -17.54
CA PHE A 367 -6.01 7.05 -17.72
C PHE A 367 -7.11 6.17 -18.34
N LEU A 368 -8.31 6.16 -17.75
CA LEU A 368 -9.42 5.33 -18.21
C LEU A 368 -9.87 5.71 -19.63
N GLU A 369 -10.01 7.01 -19.92
CA GLU A 369 -10.41 7.50 -21.24
C GLU A 369 -9.38 7.15 -22.33
N ARG A 370 -8.08 7.34 -22.05
CA ARG A 370 -6.99 6.95 -22.97
C ARG A 370 -6.94 5.44 -23.19
N CYS A 371 -7.31 4.65 -22.19
CA CYS A 371 -7.47 3.20 -22.28
C CYS A 371 -8.79 2.75 -22.92
N GLN A 372 -9.52 3.66 -23.57
CA GLN A 372 -10.76 3.39 -24.32
C GLN A 372 -11.93 2.91 -23.45
N ALA A 373 -12.01 3.37 -22.20
CA ALA A 373 -13.12 3.08 -21.30
C ALA A 373 -14.51 3.39 -21.90
N GLN A 374 -14.63 4.48 -22.69
CA GLN A 374 -15.90 4.85 -23.34
C GLN A 374 -16.37 3.81 -24.36
N VAL A 375 -15.45 3.16 -25.08
CA VAL A 375 -15.78 2.08 -26.01
C VAL A 375 -16.37 0.91 -25.23
N ARG A 376 -15.75 0.56 -24.10
CA ARG A 376 -16.25 -0.53 -23.27
C ARG A 376 -17.60 -0.20 -22.63
N LEU A 377 -17.78 1.04 -22.18
CA LEU A 377 -19.06 1.55 -21.67
C LEU A 377 -20.18 1.33 -22.69
N LYS A 378 -19.96 1.71 -23.95
CA LYS A 378 -20.95 1.52 -25.01
C LYS A 378 -21.34 0.05 -25.15
N VAL A 379 -20.36 -0.86 -25.18
CA VAL A 379 -20.65 -2.31 -25.27
C VAL A 379 -21.46 -2.78 -24.06
N LEU A 380 -21.17 -2.31 -22.85
CA LEU A 380 -21.93 -2.67 -21.66
C LEU A 380 -23.38 -2.13 -21.73
N MET A 381 -23.56 -0.89 -22.18
CA MET A 381 -24.88 -0.28 -22.35
C MET A 381 -25.71 -0.93 -23.46
N ASP A 382 -25.08 -1.39 -24.53
CA ASP A 382 -25.75 -2.11 -25.63
C ASP A 382 -26.21 -3.51 -25.21
N ASN A 383 -25.56 -4.10 -24.20
CA ASN A 383 -25.90 -5.41 -23.64
C ASN A 383 -26.64 -5.31 -22.29
N ALA A 384 -27.11 -4.12 -21.90
CA ALA A 384 -27.90 -3.94 -20.69
C ALA A 384 -29.25 -4.65 -20.81
N LYS A 385 -29.73 -5.27 -19.73
CA LYS A 385 -30.96 -6.07 -19.74
C LYS A 385 -32.23 -5.22 -19.64
N SER A 386 -32.10 -4.01 -19.08
CA SER A 386 -33.17 -3.05 -18.88
C SER A 386 -32.62 -1.62 -19.00
N GLU A 387 -33.52 -0.63 -19.14
CA GLU A 387 -33.11 0.78 -19.11
C GLU A 387 -32.55 1.17 -17.73
N GLU A 388 -33.10 0.62 -16.65
CA GLU A 388 -32.56 0.81 -15.29
C GLU A 388 -31.11 0.29 -15.17
N ASP A 389 -30.81 -0.88 -15.74
CA ASP A 389 -29.44 -1.41 -15.76
C ASP A 389 -28.51 -0.51 -16.59
N ARG A 390 -29.01 0.03 -17.70
CA ARG A 390 -28.27 0.96 -18.55
C ARG A 390 -27.96 2.27 -17.82
N GLU A 391 -28.92 2.83 -17.09
CA GLU A 391 -28.71 4.02 -16.25
C GLU A 391 -27.69 3.76 -15.14
N LYS A 392 -27.78 2.62 -14.45
CA LYS A 392 -26.78 2.21 -13.44
C LYS A 392 -25.38 2.14 -14.01
N ILE A 393 -25.20 1.47 -15.16
CA ILE A 393 -23.91 1.37 -15.85
C ILE A 393 -23.34 2.77 -16.17
N LYS A 394 -24.20 3.67 -16.67
CA LYS A 394 -23.80 5.05 -16.97
C LYS A 394 -23.39 5.82 -15.72
N MET A 395 -24.19 5.79 -14.66
CA MET A 395 -23.90 6.47 -13.39
C MET A 395 -22.62 5.95 -12.75
N SER A 396 -22.38 4.64 -12.79
CA SER A 396 -21.15 4.02 -12.30
C SER A 396 -19.91 4.49 -13.10
N TYR A 397 -20.03 4.65 -14.42
CA TYR A 397 -18.94 5.21 -15.22
C TYR A 397 -18.69 6.68 -14.87
N GLU A 398 -19.74 7.51 -14.78
CA GLU A 398 -19.63 8.91 -14.37
C GLU A 398 -18.97 9.03 -12.99
N MET A 399 -19.26 8.12 -12.05
CA MET A 399 -18.60 8.08 -10.75
C MET A 399 -17.07 7.96 -10.87
N LEU A 400 -16.59 7.14 -11.81
CA LEU A 400 -15.16 6.91 -12.02
C LEU A 400 -14.44 8.05 -12.73
N VAL A 401 -15.12 8.78 -13.63
CA VAL A 401 -14.46 9.77 -14.52
C VAL A 401 -14.79 11.22 -14.22
N GLU A 402 -15.89 11.53 -13.52
CA GLU A 402 -16.26 12.91 -13.26
C GLU A 402 -15.24 13.62 -12.33
N PRO A 403 -14.82 14.85 -12.64
CA PRO A 403 -13.81 15.58 -11.87
C PRO A 403 -14.16 15.78 -10.39
N THR A 404 -15.41 16.11 -10.10
CA THR A 404 -15.92 16.33 -8.74
C THR A 404 -16.06 15.03 -7.92
N LYS A 405 -15.88 13.88 -8.59
CA LYS A 405 -16.01 12.54 -8.07
C LYS A 405 -14.62 11.89 -7.97
N MET A 406 -14.40 10.73 -8.58
CA MET A 406 -13.09 10.04 -8.53
C MET A 406 -12.13 10.49 -9.62
N GLY A 407 -12.63 11.09 -10.71
CA GLY A 407 -11.87 11.30 -11.93
C GLY A 407 -10.58 12.11 -11.77
N GLU A 408 -10.61 13.16 -10.94
CA GLU A 408 -9.43 13.99 -10.66
C GLU A 408 -8.70 13.63 -9.37
N ARG A 409 -9.43 13.12 -8.36
CA ARG A 409 -8.89 12.81 -7.03
C ARG A 409 -7.96 11.61 -7.08
N PHE A 410 -8.34 10.58 -7.85
CA PHE A 410 -7.52 9.40 -8.04
C PHE A 410 -6.43 9.62 -9.08
N LYS A 411 -5.25 9.09 -8.78
CA LYS A 411 -4.05 9.18 -9.58
C LYS A 411 -3.52 7.78 -9.88
N PHE A 412 -3.01 7.60 -11.08
CA PHE A 412 -2.46 6.35 -11.57
C PHE A 412 -0.98 6.53 -11.83
N MET A 413 -0.13 5.68 -11.26
CA MET A 413 1.32 5.65 -11.46
C MET A 413 1.76 4.23 -11.80
N ALA A 414 2.62 4.09 -12.80
CA ALA A 414 3.11 2.78 -13.22
C ALA A 414 4.63 2.67 -13.15
N PHE A 415 5.12 1.50 -12.76
CA PHE A 415 6.55 1.16 -12.78
C PHE A 415 6.84 0.14 -13.87
N TYR A 416 7.89 0.40 -14.64
CA TYR A 416 8.39 -0.45 -15.71
C TYR A 416 9.87 -0.79 -15.50
N PRO A 417 10.38 -1.90 -16.07
CA PRO A 417 11.80 -2.19 -16.03
C PRO A 417 12.62 -1.08 -16.70
N SER A 418 13.78 -0.73 -16.15
CA SER A 418 14.70 0.27 -16.70
C SER A 418 15.20 -0.06 -18.11
N SER A 419 15.31 -1.35 -18.41
CA SER A 419 15.66 -1.86 -19.74
C SER A 419 14.64 -1.51 -20.83
N MET A 420 13.44 -1.03 -20.46
CA MET A 420 12.39 -0.70 -21.41
C MET A 420 12.37 0.77 -21.85
N ALA A 421 13.37 1.57 -21.47
CA ALA A 421 13.39 3.01 -21.79
C ALA A 421 13.20 3.28 -23.29
N ASP A 422 14.00 2.63 -24.15
CA ASP A 422 13.92 2.82 -25.60
C ASP A 422 12.58 2.35 -26.19
N MET A 423 12.07 1.22 -25.67
CA MET A 423 10.77 0.68 -26.09
C MET A 423 9.66 1.67 -25.74
N LEU A 424 9.61 2.16 -24.49
CA LEU A 424 8.56 3.08 -24.03
C LEU A 424 8.68 4.46 -24.69
N ASN A 425 9.87 4.89 -25.10
CA ASN A 425 10.03 6.10 -25.92
C ASN A 425 9.43 5.91 -27.32
N LYS A 426 9.59 4.73 -27.92
CA LYS A 426 9.04 4.42 -29.26
C LYS A 426 7.54 4.11 -29.23
N TYR A 427 7.08 3.42 -28.19
CA TYR A 427 5.69 3.00 -27.98
C TYR A 427 5.24 3.37 -26.56
N PRO A 428 4.88 4.65 -26.35
CA PRO A 428 4.52 5.16 -25.04
C PRO A 428 3.44 4.31 -24.36
N PRO A 429 3.51 4.15 -23.02
CA PRO A 429 2.53 3.35 -22.29
C PRO A 429 1.14 3.96 -22.37
N LEU A 430 0.16 3.12 -22.75
CA LEU A 430 -1.24 3.51 -22.88
C LEU A 430 -1.73 4.09 -21.54
N GLY A 431 -2.60 5.09 -21.55
CA GLY A 431 -3.07 5.75 -20.33
C GLY A 431 -2.13 6.85 -19.79
N PHE A 432 -0.82 6.72 -19.99
CA PHE A 432 0.18 7.63 -19.44
C PHE A 432 0.68 8.69 -20.42
N SER A 433 0.71 8.37 -21.71
CA SER A 433 1.10 9.32 -22.75
C SER A 433 -0.02 10.30 -23.08
N THR A 434 0.31 11.59 -23.20
CA THR A 434 -0.55 12.55 -23.89
C THR A 434 -0.54 12.23 -25.39
N PRO A 435 -1.69 12.31 -26.09
CA PRO A 435 -1.69 12.30 -27.54
C PRO A 435 -0.74 13.40 -28.01
N LYS A 436 0.17 13.09 -28.95
CA LYS A 436 0.86 14.17 -29.65
C LYS A 436 -0.23 15.03 -30.27
N THR A 437 -0.34 16.28 -29.81
CA THR A 437 -1.02 17.31 -30.59
C THR A 437 -0.35 17.27 -31.96
N GLU A 438 -1.10 16.86 -32.99
CA GLU A 438 -0.64 17.02 -34.37
C GLU A 438 -0.21 18.49 -34.50
N GLY A 439 1.07 18.70 -34.79
CA GLY A 439 1.65 20.04 -34.88
C GLY A 439 0.87 20.87 -35.89
N GLY A 440 0.53 22.09 -35.50
CA GLY A 440 0.10 23.13 -36.42
C GLY A 440 1.23 23.58 -37.35
#